data_AF-A0A4P5XH06-F1
#
_entry.id   AF-A0A4P5XH06-F1
#
_cell.length_a   1.000
_cell.length_b   1.000
_cell.length_c   1.000
_cell.angle_alpha   90.00
_cell.angle_beta   90.00
_cell.angle_gamma   90.00
#
_symmetry.space_group_name_H-M   'P 1'
#
loop_
_entity.id
_entity.type
_entity.pdbx_description
1 polymer ?
#
loop_
_entity_poly.entity_id
_entity_poly.type
_entity_poly.pdbx_seq_one_letter_code
_entity_poly.pdbx_strand_id
1 'polypeptide(L)'
;MRNATVVAALVGMIGVAIGGCTGRGREVATEKVQPSECVDVETTQELAGVQDRPFSREILEAARGYRSLELVSTQHRLAPAMCRAADSILVESRAGEGSEHGRKLYLMWAKDASTYFDSPDVKAMRGQTLVKQSFEAVTHRVSADGNSMTMNILEPGRLREYFVMLRTDPADPRTDDGWVYGIVDFELSRTIDSGRIASCMGCHTKRETRMFGMRELVQPTVEFETE
;
A
#
# COMPACT_ATOMS: atom_id res chain seq x y z
N MET A 1 -28.83 31.95 -43.49
CA MET A 1 -30.21 31.52 -43.14
C MET A 1 -30.05 30.45 -42.06
N ARG A 2 -29.90 30.80 -40.78
CA ARG A 2 -30.97 31.10 -39.81
C ARG A 2 -32.13 30.10 -39.90
N ASN A 3 -32.20 29.21 -38.92
CA ASN A 3 -33.44 28.80 -38.25
C ASN A 3 -33.07 28.34 -36.84
N ALA A 4 -33.57 29.05 -35.83
CA ALA A 4 -33.49 28.67 -34.43
C ALA A 4 -34.87 28.18 -34.01
N THR A 5 -34.92 27.15 -33.17
CA THR A 5 -36.17 26.72 -32.53
C THR A 5 -35.93 26.64 -31.03
N VAL A 6 -36.42 27.66 -30.33
CA VAL A 6 -36.54 27.67 -28.88
C VAL A 6 -37.86 27.00 -28.52
N VAL A 7 -37.82 26.01 -27.64
CA VAL A 7 -39.01 25.56 -26.89
C VAL A 7 -38.67 25.65 -25.41
N ALA A 8 -39.38 26.54 -24.73
CA ALA A 8 -39.35 26.68 -23.28
C ALA A 8 -40.63 26.05 -22.68
N ALA A 9 -40.77 26.16 -21.35
CA ALA A 9 -41.80 25.55 -20.51
C ALA A 9 -41.52 24.07 -20.15
N LEU A 10 -41.95 23.57 -18.97
CA LEU A 10 -42.97 24.11 -18.07
C LEU A 10 -42.59 23.91 -16.58
N VAL A 11 -42.99 24.86 -15.73
CA VAL A 11 -42.82 24.79 -14.27
C VAL A 11 -43.84 23.83 -13.67
N GLY A 12 -43.41 22.93 -12.78
CA GLY A 12 -44.28 22.03 -12.05
C GLY A 12 -43.91 21.93 -10.57
N MET A 13 -44.38 22.87 -9.75
CA MET A 13 -44.36 22.69 -8.29
C MET A 13 -45.46 21.70 -7.89
N ILE A 14 -45.08 20.57 -7.29
CA ILE A 14 -46.00 19.72 -6.53
C ILE A 14 -45.61 19.85 -5.06
N GLY A 15 -46.36 20.65 -4.31
CA GLY A 15 -46.30 20.65 -2.85
C GLY A 15 -47.13 19.51 -2.29
N VAL A 16 -46.55 18.71 -1.40
CA VAL A 16 -47.29 17.74 -0.57
C VAL A 16 -47.09 18.14 0.89
N ALA A 17 -48.19 18.51 1.54
CA ALA A 17 -48.23 18.84 2.97
C ALA A 17 -49.08 17.80 3.72
N ILE A 18 -48.41 16.87 4.39
CA ILE A 18 -48.94 15.88 5.34
C ILE A 18 -47.79 15.62 6.31
N GLY A 19 -47.92 15.53 7.63
CA GLY A 19 -49.05 15.70 8.55
C GLY A 19 -48.47 15.48 9.96
N GLY A 20 -48.94 16.21 10.97
CA GLY A 20 -48.24 16.26 12.27
C GLY A 20 -48.35 14.97 13.10
N CYS A 21 -47.24 14.58 13.74
CA CYS A 21 -47.24 13.72 14.92
C CYS A 21 -46.61 14.48 16.10
N THR A 22 -47.41 14.76 17.13
CA THR A 22 -46.99 15.48 18.33
C THR A 22 -46.23 14.55 19.29
N GLY A 23 -44.92 14.41 19.05
CA GLY A 23 -43.99 13.72 19.94
C GLY A 23 -43.77 14.48 21.25
N ARG A 24 -44.04 13.82 22.38
CA ARG A 24 -43.95 14.39 23.73
C ARG A 24 -42.50 14.76 24.07
N GLY A 25 -42.28 15.97 24.57
CA GLY A 25 -40.94 16.50 24.84
C GLY A 25 -40.15 15.70 25.87
N ARG A 26 -38.89 15.43 25.55
CA ARG A 26 -37.81 15.18 26.52
C ARG A 26 -36.70 16.16 26.17
N GLU A 27 -36.59 17.20 26.99
CA GLU A 27 -35.63 18.29 26.82
C GLU A 27 -34.22 17.76 27.06
N VAL A 28 -33.53 17.38 25.97
CA VAL A 28 -32.10 17.11 26.00
C VAL A 28 -31.42 18.47 25.95
N ALA A 29 -30.68 18.82 27.00
CA ALA A 29 -29.88 20.03 27.04
C ALA A 29 -28.90 20.01 25.86
N THR A 30 -29.18 20.81 24.83
CA THR A 30 -28.20 21.11 23.78
C THR A 30 -27.16 22.04 24.37
N GLU A 31 -26.16 21.44 25.02
CA GLU A 31 -24.91 22.13 25.29
C GLU A 31 -24.42 22.71 23.95
N LYS A 32 -24.25 24.04 23.91
CA LYS A 32 -23.75 24.70 22.71
C LYS A 32 -22.31 24.26 22.52
N VAL A 33 -22.11 23.27 21.66
CA VAL A 33 -20.80 22.99 21.07
C VAL A 33 -20.36 24.30 20.41
N GLN A 34 -19.44 24.98 21.08
CA GLN A 34 -18.77 26.15 20.52
C GLN A 34 -18.09 25.70 19.22
N PRO A 35 -18.08 26.52 18.15
CA PRO A 35 -17.28 26.21 16.98
C PRO A 35 -15.84 25.99 17.46
N SER A 36 -15.32 24.76 17.31
CA SER A 36 -13.95 24.46 17.69
C SER A 36 -13.05 25.43 16.95
N GLU A 37 -12.27 26.21 17.71
CA GLU A 37 -11.42 27.24 17.16
C GLU A 37 -10.44 26.63 16.14
N CYS A 38 -10.08 27.44 15.15
CA CYS A 38 -9.30 26.98 14.00
C CYS A 38 -7.98 26.36 14.48
N VAL A 39 -7.71 25.12 14.06
CA VAL A 39 -6.50 24.35 14.39
C VAL A 39 -5.25 25.22 14.25
N ASP A 40 -4.41 25.20 15.29
CA ASP A 40 -3.26 26.09 15.41
C ASP A 40 -2.28 25.98 14.23
N VAL A 41 -1.86 27.16 13.75
CA VAL A 41 -1.05 27.33 12.54
C VAL A 41 0.34 26.69 12.68
N GLU A 42 0.82 26.43 13.91
CA GLU A 42 2.09 25.74 14.19
C GLU A 42 2.19 24.35 13.54
N THR A 43 1.07 23.63 13.36
CA THR A 43 1.03 22.34 12.64
C THR A 43 1.58 22.47 11.21
N THR A 44 1.49 23.65 10.61
CA THR A 44 1.88 23.91 9.21
C THR A 44 3.40 23.90 9.02
N GLN A 45 4.19 24.28 10.02
CA GLN A 45 5.66 24.32 9.89
C GLN A 45 6.29 22.92 10.00
N GLU A 46 5.75 22.03 10.84
CA GLU A 46 6.19 20.63 10.88
C GLU A 46 5.81 19.87 9.59
N LEU A 47 4.66 20.22 8.99
CA LEU A 47 4.23 19.67 7.69
C LEU A 47 5.11 20.12 6.51
N ALA A 48 5.70 21.32 6.55
CA ALA A 48 6.55 21.84 5.49
C ALA A 48 7.85 21.02 5.33
N GLY A 49 8.52 20.69 6.43
CA GLY A 49 9.80 19.94 6.42
C GLY A 49 9.71 18.51 5.88
N VAL A 50 8.49 17.99 5.66
CA VAL A 50 8.24 16.66 5.09
C VAL A 50 8.20 16.69 3.55
N GLN A 51 7.82 17.82 2.94
CA GLN A 51 7.76 17.97 1.48
C GLN A 51 9.16 18.07 0.84
N ASP A 52 10.15 18.62 1.57
CA ASP A 52 11.50 18.94 1.05
C ASP A 52 12.47 17.75 0.95
N ARG A 53 12.07 16.52 1.33
CA ARG A 53 12.95 15.35 1.17
C ARG A 53 13.14 14.99 -0.31
N PRO A 54 14.34 14.55 -0.73
CA PRO A 54 14.58 14.11 -2.11
C PRO A 54 13.58 13.05 -2.55
N PHE A 55 13.07 13.17 -3.78
CA PHE A 55 12.12 12.24 -4.40
C PHE A 55 10.71 12.18 -3.74
N SER A 56 10.38 13.07 -2.79
CA SER A 56 9.08 13.04 -2.09
C SER A 56 7.87 13.07 -3.03
N ARG A 57 7.95 13.87 -4.09
CA ARG A 57 6.89 14.00 -5.10
C ARG A 57 6.75 12.70 -5.92
N GLU A 58 7.87 12.20 -6.44
CA GLU A 58 7.93 11.01 -7.28
C GLU A 58 7.42 9.76 -6.53
N ILE A 59 7.75 9.66 -5.24
CA ILE A 59 7.24 8.62 -4.32
C ILE A 59 5.73 8.75 -4.12
N LEU A 60 5.21 9.97 -3.91
CA LEU A 60 3.78 10.21 -3.73
C LEU A 60 2.97 9.98 -5.02
N GLU A 61 3.52 10.35 -6.18
CA GLU A 61 2.93 10.10 -7.50
C GLU A 61 2.84 8.60 -7.78
N ALA A 62 3.91 7.84 -7.50
CA ALA A 62 3.88 6.37 -7.59
C ALA A 62 2.84 5.75 -6.64
N ALA A 63 2.76 6.22 -5.39
CA ALA A 63 1.77 5.75 -4.41
C ALA A 63 0.32 6.14 -4.75
N ARG A 64 0.09 7.15 -5.59
CA ARG A 64 -1.24 7.50 -6.14
C ARG A 64 -1.55 6.70 -7.39
N GLY A 65 -0.56 6.47 -8.25
CA GLY A 65 -0.69 5.79 -9.54
C GLY A 65 -0.67 4.26 -9.49
N TYR A 66 -0.29 3.62 -8.37
CA TYR A 66 0.06 2.19 -8.32
C TYR A 66 -0.94 1.20 -8.93
N ARG A 67 -2.22 1.54 -9.01
CA ARG A 67 -3.27 0.69 -9.61
C ARG A 67 -3.18 0.58 -11.13
N SER A 68 -2.36 1.39 -11.80
CA SER A 68 -1.99 1.21 -13.21
C SER A 68 -0.79 0.27 -13.43
N LEU A 69 -0.14 -0.16 -12.35
CA LEU A 69 0.98 -1.11 -12.37
C LEU A 69 0.44 -2.56 -12.26
N GLU A 70 1.28 -3.54 -12.56
CA GLU A 70 0.92 -4.95 -12.50
C GLU A 70 0.90 -5.47 -11.06
N LEU A 71 -0.18 -6.15 -10.65
CA LEU A 71 -0.25 -6.82 -9.34
C LEU A 71 0.56 -8.12 -9.39
N VAL A 72 1.70 -8.14 -8.69
CA VAL A 72 2.66 -9.25 -8.70
C VAL A 72 2.54 -10.17 -7.48
N SER A 73 1.97 -9.72 -6.35
CA SER A 73 1.82 -10.62 -5.17
C SER A 73 0.86 -11.80 -5.38
N THR A 74 0.08 -11.79 -6.46
CA THR A 74 -0.81 -12.89 -6.87
C THR A 74 -0.16 -13.87 -7.84
N GLN A 75 0.99 -13.53 -8.43
CA GLN A 75 1.61 -14.30 -9.51
C GLN A 75 2.69 -15.23 -8.96
N HIS A 76 2.45 -16.54 -9.11
CA HIS A 76 3.36 -17.67 -8.90
C HIS A 76 3.83 -18.03 -7.47
N ARG A 77 3.19 -19.06 -6.90
CA ARG A 77 3.70 -19.85 -5.76
C ARG A 77 4.11 -21.26 -6.22
N LEU A 78 5.41 -21.53 -6.27
CA LEU A 78 6.06 -22.84 -6.40
C LEU A 78 7.45 -22.71 -5.72
N ALA A 79 8.05 -23.68 -5.04
CA ALA A 79 7.64 -24.98 -4.45
C ALA A 79 8.73 -25.34 -3.40
N PRO A 80 8.73 -26.49 -2.67
CA PRO A 80 7.69 -27.48 -2.39
C PRO A 80 7.12 -27.38 -0.95
N ALA A 81 7.65 -26.50 -0.09
CA ALA A 81 7.27 -26.37 1.32
C ALA A 81 5.87 -25.77 1.58
N MET A 82 5.18 -25.28 0.53
CA MET A 82 3.93 -24.52 0.63
C MET A 82 2.71 -25.31 0.11
N CYS A 83 2.76 -26.64 0.14
CA CYS A 83 1.74 -27.51 -0.47
C CYS A 83 0.45 -27.72 0.36
N ARG A 84 0.08 -26.79 1.27
CA ARG A 84 -1.20 -26.82 2.01
C ARG A 84 -1.78 -25.42 2.27
N ALA A 85 -3.11 -25.35 2.09
CA ALA A 85 -4.01 -24.20 2.28
C ALA A 85 -3.92 -23.08 1.22
N ALA A 86 -5.08 -22.52 0.90
CA ALA A 86 -5.37 -21.91 -0.41
C ALA A 86 -5.34 -20.36 -0.43
N ASP A 87 -5.27 -19.83 -1.66
CA ASP A 87 -5.91 -18.61 -2.19
C ASP A 87 -5.75 -17.24 -1.49
N SER A 88 -5.02 -17.11 -0.39
CA SER A 88 -4.71 -15.76 0.13
C SER A 88 -3.77 -15.02 -0.82
N ILE A 89 -4.28 -14.00 -1.51
CA ILE A 89 -3.51 -13.05 -2.34
C ILE A 89 -2.54 -12.17 -1.53
N LEU A 90 -2.69 -12.18 -0.20
CA LEU A 90 -1.92 -11.40 0.75
C LEU A 90 -0.69 -12.18 1.22
N VAL A 91 0.44 -11.47 1.32
CA VAL A 91 1.69 -12.04 1.83
C VAL A 91 1.89 -11.57 3.28
N GLU A 92 2.22 -12.49 4.19
CA GLU A 92 2.62 -12.17 5.56
C GLU A 92 4.09 -11.68 5.56
N SER A 93 4.36 -10.47 6.06
CA SER A 93 5.73 -10.07 6.35
C SER A 93 6.19 -10.72 7.66
N ARG A 94 7.01 -11.77 7.56
CA ARG A 94 7.66 -12.39 8.70
C ARG A 94 8.89 -11.58 9.09
N ALA A 95 8.80 -10.87 10.20
CA ALA A 95 9.97 -10.42 10.96
C ALA A 95 10.37 -11.50 11.99
N GLY A 96 11.59 -11.40 12.52
CA GLY A 96 12.06 -12.29 13.59
C GLY A 96 11.22 -12.16 14.86
N GLU A 97 11.24 -13.19 15.70
CA GLU A 97 10.58 -13.20 17.00
C GLU A 97 11.07 -12.02 17.85
N GLY A 98 10.14 -11.25 18.44
CA GLY A 98 10.45 -10.01 19.17
C GLY A 98 10.64 -8.74 18.33
N SER A 99 10.49 -8.79 16.99
CA SER A 99 10.56 -7.57 16.16
C SER A 99 9.28 -6.73 16.21
N GLU A 100 9.43 -5.42 16.39
CA GLU A 100 8.33 -4.43 16.29
C GLU A 100 7.69 -4.36 14.89
N HIS A 101 8.35 -4.93 13.88
CA HIS A 101 7.77 -5.17 12.55
C HIS A 101 6.79 -6.36 12.62
N GLY A 102 5.74 -6.19 13.41
CA GLY A 102 4.69 -7.18 13.63
C GLY A 102 4.06 -7.66 12.32
N ARG A 103 3.37 -8.81 12.40
CA ARG A 103 2.73 -9.51 11.28
C ARG A 103 1.83 -8.56 10.48
N LYS A 104 2.33 -8.01 9.38
CA LYS A 104 1.56 -7.22 8.40
C LYS A 104 1.20 -8.12 7.23
N LEU A 105 -0.02 -7.99 6.71
CA LEU A 105 -0.38 -8.53 5.41
C LEU A 105 -0.07 -7.49 4.34
N TYR A 106 0.31 -7.91 3.13
CA TYR A 106 0.55 -6.96 2.05
C TYR A 106 0.23 -7.49 0.65
N LEU A 107 -0.03 -6.54 -0.24
CA LEU A 107 -0.08 -6.71 -1.69
C LEU A 107 1.12 -5.97 -2.31
N MET A 108 1.61 -6.44 -3.46
CA MET A 108 2.76 -5.87 -4.17
C MET A 108 2.42 -5.62 -5.63
N TRP A 109 2.74 -4.42 -6.12
CA TRP A 109 2.65 -4.03 -7.51
C TRP A 109 4.03 -3.68 -8.08
N ALA A 110 4.23 -3.98 -9.36
CA ALA A 110 5.43 -3.70 -10.11
C ALA A 110 5.09 -3.05 -11.46
N LYS A 111 5.90 -2.08 -11.91
CA LYS A 111 5.71 -1.42 -13.20
C LYS A 111 5.97 -2.33 -14.40
N ASP A 112 6.95 -3.20 -14.26
CA ASP A 112 7.25 -4.32 -15.15
C ASP A 112 7.36 -5.57 -14.27
N ALA A 113 6.40 -6.49 -14.43
CA ALA A 113 6.37 -7.75 -13.69
C ALA A 113 7.50 -8.70 -14.13
N SER A 114 7.87 -8.71 -15.41
CA SER A 114 8.93 -9.59 -15.92
C SER A 114 10.30 -9.23 -15.34
N THR A 115 10.62 -7.94 -15.30
CA THR A 115 11.84 -7.42 -14.66
C THR A 115 11.81 -7.62 -13.14
N TYR A 116 10.63 -7.65 -12.50
CA TYR A 116 10.51 -7.96 -11.07
C TYR A 116 10.71 -9.45 -10.73
N PHE A 117 10.34 -10.39 -11.61
CA PHE A 117 10.43 -11.83 -11.32
C PHE A 117 11.72 -12.49 -11.83
N ASP A 118 12.13 -12.16 -13.05
CA ASP A 118 13.05 -12.98 -13.86
C ASP A 118 14.38 -12.27 -14.21
N SER A 119 14.53 -10.97 -13.93
CA SER A 119 15.79 -10.26 -14.19
C SER A 119 16.75 -10.31 -12.99
N PRO A 120 17.94 -10.94 -13.12
CA PRO A 120 19.04 -10.70 -12.19
C PRO A 120 19.79 -9.39 -12.49
N ASP A 121 19.60 -8.78 -13.67
CA ASP A 121 20.33 -7.56 -14.06
C ASP A 121 19.71 -6.30 -13.45
N VAL A 122 20.41 -5.73 -12.47
CA VAL A 122 20.07 -4.47 -11.81
C VAL A 122 20.07 -3.24 -12.72
N LYS A 123 20.66 -3.33 -13.92
CA LYS A 123 20.65 -2.25 -14.93
C LYS A 123 19.36 -2.25 -15.73
N ALA A 124 18.86 -3.44 -16.11
CA ALA A 124 17.57 -3.60 -16.78
C ALA A 124 16.41 -3.04 -15.94
N MET A 125 16.56 -3.00 -14.62
CA MET A 125 15.58 -2.43 -13.69
C MET A 125 15.45 -0.90 -13.76
N ARG A 126 16.30 -0.15 -14.49
CA ARG A 126 16.22 1.32 -14.53
C ARG A 126 14.82 1.80 -14.93
N GLY A 127 14.21 2.64 -14.09
CA GLY A 127 12.84 3.12 -14.27
C GLY A 127 11.76 2.20 -13.70
N GLN A 128 12.11 1.12 -13.00
CA GLN A 128 11.17 0.27 -12.25
C GLN A 128 10.55 1.04 -11.09
N THR A 129 9.25 0.77 -10.86
CA THR A 129 8.51 1.21 -9.68
C THR A 129 7.92 -0.02 -9.01
N LEU A 130 8.12 -0.15 -7.70
CA LEU A 130 7.44 -1.11 -6.85
C LEU A 130 6.59 -0.35 -5.84
N VAL A 131 5.38 -0.84 -5.56
CA VAL A 131 4.52 -0.32 -4.50
C VAL A 131 3.99 -1.49 -3.68
N LYS A 132 4.18 -1.44 -2.36
CA LYS A 132 3.69 -2.41 -1.39
C LYS A 132 2.60 -1.75 -0.56
N GLN A 133 1.35 -2.24 -0.69
CA GLN A 133 0.25 -1.86 0.18
C GLN A 133 0.24 -2.75 1.41
N SER A 134 0.41 -2.18 2.60
CA SER A 134 0.45 -2.94 3.85
C SER A 134 -0.85 -2.80 4.64
N PHE A 135 -1.25 -3.85 5.34
CA PHE A 135 -2.43 -3.92 6.19
C PHE A 135 -2.02 -4.46 7.57
N GLU A 136 -2.78 -4.10 8.61
CA GLU A 136 -2.80 -4.88 9.85
C GLU A 136 -3.20 -6.33 9.56
N ALA A 137 -2.63 -7.31 10.26
CA ALA A 137 -3.13 -8.69 10.19
C ALA A 137 -4.08 -8.96 11.36
N VAL A 138 -5.37 -9.12 11.09
CA VAL A 138 -6.36 -9.55 12.09
C VAL A 138 -6.32 -11.06 12.16
N THR A 139 -6.13 -11.61 13.37
CA THR A 139 -6.10 -13.06 13.58
C THR A 139 -7.48 -13.56 14.02
N HIS A 140 -8.12 -14.34 13.17
CA HIS A 140 -9.38 -15.01 13.48
C HIS A 140 -9.10 -16.46 13.89
N ARG A 141 -9.65 -16.89 15.03
CA ARG A 141 -9.64 -18.30 15.44
C ARG A 141 -10.89 -18.96 14.89
N VAL A 142 -10.70 -19.92 13.99
CA VAL A 142 -11.79 -20.71 13.42
C VAL A 142 -11.63 -22.15 13.88
N SER A 143 -12.66 -22.69 14.52
CA SER A 143 -12.79 -24.14 14.72
C SER A 143 -13.54 -24.71 13.54
N ALA A 144 -13.09 -25.84 13.01
CA ALA A 144 -13.95 -26.64 12.12
C ALA A 144 -15.03 -27.31 12.99
N ASP A 145 -16.29 -27.23 12.58
CA ASP A 145 -17.38 -27.87 13.32
C ASP A 145 -17.14 -29.37 13.48
N GLY A 146 -17.26 -29.86 14.72
CA GLY A 146 -17.05 -31.26 15.06
C GLY A 146 -15.60 -31.73 15.18
N ASN A 147 -14.59 -30.84 15.06
CA ASN A 147 -13.19 -31.22 15.25
C ASN A 147 -12.44 -30.24 16.17
N SER A 148 -11.61 -30.76 17.10
CA SER A 148 -10.93 -29.96 18.14
C SER A 148 -9.77 -29.08 17.61
N MET A 149 -9.64 -28.96 16.30
CA MET A 149 -8.52 -28.29 15.64
C MET A 149 -8.87 -26.83 15.36
N THR A 150 -8.42 -25.94 16.24
CA THR A 150 -8.51 -24.48 16.02
C THR A 150 -7.41 -24.04 15.06
N MET A 151 -7.78 -23.37 13.98
CA MET A 151 -6.83 -22.72 13.07
C MET A 151 -6.86 -21.20 13.24
N ASN A 152 -5.70 -20.57 13.15
CA ASN A 152 -5.57 -19.12 13.06
C ASN A 152 -5.59 -18.72 11.58
N ILE A 153 -6.64 -18.03 11.14
CA ILE A 153 -6.72 -17.39 9.83
C ILE A 153 -6.26 -15.94 9.98
N LEU A 154 -5.51 -15.43 9.00
CA LEU A 154 -5.16 -14.01 8.93
C LEU A 154 -6.00 -13.31 7.87
N GLU A 155 -6.65 -12.21 8.27
CA GLU A 155 -7.42 -11.34 7.39
C GLU A 155 -6.81 -9.92 7.37
N PRO A 156 -6.95 -9.17 6.26
CA PRO A 156 -6.49 -7.79 6.20
C PRO A 156 -7.37 -6.90 7.08
N GLY A 157 -6.76 -6.30 8.09
CA GLY A 157 -7.37 -5.24 8.90
C GLY A 157 -7.25 -3.88 8.23
N ARG A 158 -7.10 -2.84 9.04
CA ARG A 158 -6.94 -1.47 8.55
C ARG A 158 -5.72 -1.35 7.64
N LEU A 159 -5.90 -0.63 6.53
CA LEU A 159 -4.84 -0.20 5.62
C LEU A 159 -3.82 0.67 6.37
N ARG A 160 -2.54 0.42 6.13
CA ARG A 160 -1.40 1.14 6.70
C ARG A 160 -0.64 1.89 5.62
N GLU A 161 0.67 2.04 5.81
CA GLU A 161 1.56 2.77 4.92
C GLU A 161 1.70 2.06 3.57
N TYR A 162 1.87 2.85 2.48
CA TYR A 162 2.50 2.31 1.28
C TYR A 162 4.02 2.39 1.44
N PHE A 163 4.72 1.32 1.07
CA PHE A 163 6.16 1.35 0.87
C PHE A 163 6.44 1.36 -0.63
N VAL A 164 7.18 2.35 -1.09
CA VAL A 164 7.49 2.56 -2.51
C VAL A 164 8.99 2.35 -2.72
N MET A 165 9.36 1.72 -3.83
CA MET A 165 10.74 1.67 -4.30
C MET A 165 10.80 2.11 -5.76
N LEU A 166 11.73 3.02 -6.07
CA LEU A 166 12.01 3.46 -7.44
C LEU A 166 13.44 3.11 -7.80
N ARG A 167 13.66 2.56 -9.00
CA ARG A 167 15.00 2.41 -9.58
C ARG A 167 15.29 3.62 -10.47
N THR A 168 16.19 4.48 -10.01
CA THR A 168 16.66 5.70 -10.68
C THR A 168 18.10 5.50 -11.19
N ASP A 169 18.86 6.59 -11.38
CA ASP A 169 20.26 6.51 -11.79
C ASP A 169 21.19 6.16 -10.59
N PRO A 170 21.99 5.07 -10.64
CA PRO A 170 22.98 4.71 -9.62
C PRO A 170 24.07 5.75 -9.35
N ALA A 171 24.29 6.71 -10.26
CA ALA A 171 25.25 7.79 -10.04
C ALA A 171 24.75 8.88 -9.07
N ASP A 172 23.46 8.90 -8.71
CA ASP A 172 22.90 9.91 -7.79
C ASP A 172 23.24 9.57 -6.32
N PRO A 173 24.05 10.38 -5.61
CA PRO A 173 24.48 10.09 -4.25
C PRO A 173 23.34 10.11 -3.21
N ARG A 174 22.15 10.56 -3.59
CA ARG A 174 20.94 10.57 -2.74
C ARG A 174 20.21 9.22 -2.74
N THR A 175 20.79 8.19 -3.34
CA THR A 175 20.20 6.86 -3.57
C THR A 175 21.06 5.73 -2.99
N ASP A 176 20.49 4.54 -2.85
CA ASP A 176 21.22 3.30 -2.54
C ASP A 176 21.53 2.56 -3.85
N ASP A 177 22.67 2.88 -4.48
CA ASP A 177 23.02 2.39 -5.83
C ASP A 177 21.88 2.63 -6.85
N GLY A 178 21.22 3.79 -6.77
CA GLY A 178 20.08 4.16 -7.62
C GLY A 178 18.77 3.49 -7.24
N TRP A 179 18.65 2.92 -6.03
CA TRP A 179 17.37 2.67 -5.40
C TRP A 179 16.98 3.83 -4.50
N VAL A 180 15.75 4.30 -4.68
CA VAL A 180 15.07 5.26 -3.81
C VAL A 180 13.99 4.49 -3.05
N TYR A 181 14.01 4.58 -1.72
CA TYR A 181 12.96 4.07 -0.85
C TYR A 181 11.99 5.20 -0.53
N GLY A 182 10.74 4.87 -0.23
CA GLY A 182 9.74 5.82 0.24
C GLY A 182 8.70 5.17 1.14
N ILE A 183 8.21 5.92 2.11
CA ILE A 183 7.08 5.54 2.97
C ILE A 183 6.02 6.63 2.79
N VAL A 184 4.79 6.24 2.47
CA VAL A 184 3.67 7.16 2.23
C VAL A 184 2.54 6.85 3.20
N ASP A 185 2.11 7.88 3.90
CA ASP A 185 0.89 7.90 4.68
C ASP A 185 -0.29 7.98 3.70
N PHE A 186 -1.16 6.96 3.71
CA PHE A 186 -2.33 6.95 2.85
C PHE A 186 -3.44 7.88 3.34
N GLU A 187 -3.72 7.88 4.66
CA GLU A 187 -4.80 8.67 5.25
C GLU A 187 -4.51 10.18 5.09
N LEU A 188 -3.27 10.58 5.30
CA LEU A 188 -2.80 11.96 5.12
C LEU A 188 -2.31 12.26 3.69
N SER A 189 -2.34 11.28 2.78
CA SER A 189 -1.97 11.40 1.36
C SER A 189 -0.63 12.13 1.11
N ARG A 190 0.36 11.84 1.96
CA ARG A 190 1.70 12.47 1.99
C ARG A 190 2.82 11.45 2.12
N THR A 191 3.98 11.75 1.52
CA THR A 191 5.23 11.05 1.85
C THR A 191 5.60 11.32 3.30
N ILE A 192 6.01 10.31 4.05
CA ILE A 192 6.57 10.40 5.40
C ILE A 192 8.10 10.51 5.32
N ASP A 193 8.70 9.67 4.47
CA ASP A 193 10.14 9.61 4.25
C ASP A 193 10.46 9.17 2.81
N SER A 194 11.60 9.58 2.27
CA SER A 194 12.04 9.29 0.91
C SER A 194 13.56 9.40 0.73
N GLY A 195 14.11 8.66 -0.25
CA GLY A 195 15.55 8.59 -0.53
C GLY A 195 16.22 7.39 0.13
N ARG A 196 17.32 7.63 0.86
CA ARG A 196 18.09 6.58 1.57
C ARG A 196 17.54 6.37 2.99
N ILE A 197 16.48 5.58 3.10
CA ILE A 197 15.84 5.26 4.37
C ILE A 197 16.59 4.11 5.06
N ALA A 198 17.23 4.39 6.20
CA ALA A 198 18.13 3.45 6.88
C ALA A 198 17.45 2.12 7.29
N SER A 199 16.19 2.17 7.75
CA SER A 199 15.42 0.98 8.13
C SER A 199 15.09 0.09 6.92
N CYS A 200 14.79 0.67 5.76
CA CYS A 200 14.63 -0.07 4.50
C CYS A 200 15.97 -0.70 4.07
N MET A 201 17.03 0.12 4.02
CA MET A 201 18.36 -0.32 3.60
C MET A 201 18.90 -1.48 4.46
N GLY A 202 18.65 -1.49 5.78
CA GLY A 202 19.11 -2.53 6.70
C GLY A 202 18.64 -3.97 6.38
N CYS A 203 17.59 -4.11 5.57
CA CYS A 203 17.17 -5.40 5.01
C CYS A 203 17.44 -5.52 3.51
N HIS A 204 17.12 -4.48 2.74
CA HIS A 204 17.18 -4.53 1.28
C HIS A 204 18.62 -4.63 0.74
N THR A 205 19.62 -3.99 1.38
CA THR A 205 21.04 -4.05 0.96
C THR A 205 21.66 -5.45 1.00
N LYS A 206 21.02 -6.41 1.68
CA LYS A 206 21.44 -7.82 1.74
C LYS A 206 21.10 -8.61 0.46
N ARG A 207 20.38 -8.00 -0.48
CA ARG A 207 20.09 -8.54 -1.82
C ARG A 207 20.76 -7.64 -2.86
N GLU A 208 21.42 -8.22 -3.86
CA GLU A 208 22.06 -7.47 -4.95
C GLU A 208 21.06 -6.55 -5.64
N THR A 209 19.91 -7.08 -6.03
CA THR A 209 18.83 -6.34 -6.69
C THR A 209 18.00 -5.45 -5.77
N ARG A 210 18.24 -5.47 -4.45
CA ARG A 210 17.37 -4.91 -3.40
C ARG A 210 15.93 -5.44 -3.38
N MET A 211 15.54 -6.39 -4.24
CA MET A 211 14.18 -6.92 -4.31
C MET A 211 14.03 -8.24 -3.55
N PHE A 212 12.81 -8.52 -3.08
CA PHE A 212 12.38 -9.81 -2.53
C PHE A 212 11.26 -10.36 -3.42
N GLY A 213 11.13 -11.69 -3.52
CA GLY A 213 10.07 -12.33 -4.32
C GLY A 213 10.44 -12.64 -5.78
N MET A 214 11.64 -12.23 -6.23
CA MET A 214 12.27 -12.81 -7.43
C MET A 214 12.37 -14.33 -7.28
N ARG A 215 12.44 -15.05 -8.39
CA ARG A 215 13.00 -16.41 -8.36
C ARG A 215 14.42 -16.30 -7.84
N GLU A 216 14.67 -16.82 -6.65
CA GLU A 216 16.02 -17.24 -6.29
C GLU A 216 16.34 -18.38 -7.25
N LEU A 217 17.02 -18.03 -8.35
CA LEU A 217 17.57 -19.00 -9.29
C LEU A 217 18.60 -19.79 -8.49
N VAL A 218 18.12 -20.86 -7.85
CA VAL A 218 18.95 -21.95 -7.35
C VAL A 218 19.69 -22.44 -8.58
N GLN A 219 20.90 -21.93 -8.79
CA GLN A 219 21.79 -22.50 -9.77
C GLN A 219 22.00 -23.94 -9.32
N PRO A 220 21.56 -24.94 -10.09
CA PRO A 220 21.85 -26.30 -9.73
C PRO A 220 23.35 -26.47 -10.00
N THR A 221 24.16 -26.40 -8.94
CA THR A 221 25.56 -26.80 -8.97
C THR A 221 25.62 -28.31 -9.12
N VAL A 222 25.23 -28.79 -10.30
CA VAL A 222 25.50 -30.15 -10.74
C VAL A 222 26.95 -30.15 -11.20
N GLU A 223 27.85 -30.32 -10.23
CA GLU A 223 29.19 -30.79 -10.54
C GLU A 223 29.04 -32.19 -11.12
N PHE A 224 29.14 -32.30 -12.44
CA PHE A 224 29.25 -33.59 -13.11
C PHE A 224 30.66 -34.10 -12.86
N GLU A 225 30.84 -34.88 -11.80
CA GLU A 225 32.02 -35.73 -11.64
C GLU A 225 32.06 -36.70 -12.84
N THR A 226 33.05 -36.53 -13.70
CA THR A 226 33.35 -37.48 -14.78
C THR A 226 34.24 -38.59 -14.23
N GLU A 227 33.70 -39.80 -14.12
CA GLU A 227 34.47 -41.04 -13.97
C GLU A 227 35.26 -41.39 -15.24
#